data_AF-A0A3C1THM1-F1
#
_entry.id   AF-A0A3C1THM1-F1
#
_cell.length_a   1.000
_cell.length_b   1.000
_cell.length_c   1.000
_cell.angle_alpha   90.00
_cell.angle_beta   90.00
_cell.angle_gamma   90.00
#
_symmetry.space_group_name_H-M   'P 1'
#
loop_
_entity.id
_entity.type
_entity.pdbx_description
1 polymer ?
#
loop_
_entity_poly.entity_id
_entity_poly.type
_entity_poly.pdbx_seq_one_letter_code
_entity_poly.pdbx_strand_id
1 'polypeptide(L)' 'MCDADLDYLGRSDFDPISESLFQELQNMDMLHERKKWDEIQIKFLESHTYHTPFAKKHRQPKKEQRIKEIKERLLG' A
#
# COMPACT_ATOMS: atom_id res chain seq x y z
N MET A 1 -17.44 1.97 -7.02
CA MET A 1 -16.55 0.86 -7.41
C MET A 1 -15.22 1.14 -6.73
N CYS A 2 -14.94 0.60 -5.54
CA CYS A 2 -13.79 1.05 -4.73
C CYS A 2 -13.10 -0.03 -3.87
N ASP A 3 -13.73 -1.18 -3.62
CA ASP A 3 -13.07 -2.24 -2.83
C ASP A 3 -12.22 -3.18 -3.68
N ALA A 4 -12.49 -3.31 -4.99
CA ALA A 4 -11.80 -4.26 -5.86
C ALA A 4 -10.36 -3.82 -6.21
N ASP A 5 -10.16 -2.52 -6.44
CA ASP A 5 -8.84 -1.96 -6.72
C ASP A 5 -7.96 -1.88 -5.48
N LEU A 6 -8.48 -1.96 -4.25
CA LEU A 6 -7.71 -1.82 -3.01
C LEU A 6 -7.50 -3.15 -2.27
N ASP A 7 -8.16 -4.21 -2.75
CA ASP A 7 -8.08 -5.54 -2.16
C ASP A 7 -6.64 -6.10 -2.23
N TYR A 8 -5.82 -5.67 -3.19
CA TYR A 8 -4.44 -6.16 -3.33
C TYR A 8 -3.52 -5.79 -2.15
N LEU A 9 -3.85 -4.77 -1.36
CA LEU A 9 -3.05 -4.31 -0.21
C LEU A 9 -2.84 -5.39 0.85
N GLY A 10 -3.76 -6.36 0.94
CA GLY A 10 -3.67 -7.51 1.85
C GLY A 10 -3.33 -8.84 1.18
N ARG A 11 -3.04 -8.85 -0.14
CA ARG A 11 -2.76 -10.06 -0.92
C ARG A 11 -1.27 -10.30 -1.12
N SER A 12 -0.94 -11.52 -1.54
CA SER A 12 0.40 -11.94 -2.00
C SER A 12 0.84 -11.18 -3.24
N ASP A 13 -0.10 -10.69 -4.04
CA ASP A 13 0.14 -10.03 -5.32
C ASP A 13 0.40 -8.52 -5.16
N PHE A 14 0.69 -8.08 -3.92
CA PHE A 14 0.93 -6.68 -3.59
C PHE A 14 2.19 -6.13 -4.27
N ASP A 15 3.29 -6.87 -4.23
CA ASP A 15 4.58 -6.43 -4.79
C ASP A 15 4.50 -6.10 -6.29
N PRO A 16 3.97 -6.97 -7.17
CA PRO A 16 3.86 -6.64 -8.59
C PRO A 16 2.92 -5.46 -8.86
N ILE A 17 1.84 -5.31 -8.09
CA ILE A 17 0.90 -4.19 -8.27
C ILE A 17 1.50 -2.87 -7.77
N SER A 18 2.17 -2.90 -6.62
CA SER A 18 2.88 -1.76 -6.05
C SER A 18 3.98 -1.29 -7.01
N GLU A 19 4.74 -2.21 -7.61
CA GLU A 19 5.79 -1.86 -8.57
C GLU A 19 5.22 -1.28 -9.88
N SER A 20 4.14 -1.84 -10.42
CA SER A 20 3.46 -1.24 -11.58
C SER A 20 3.00 0.19 -11.29
N LEU A 21 2.40 0.44 -10.11
CA LEU A 21 1.95 1.78 -9.74
C LEU A 21 3.13 2.75 -9.53
N PHE A 22 4.24 2.27 -8.98
CA PHE A 22 5.47 3.05 -8.87
C PHE A 22 6.00 3.44 -10.25
N GLN A 23 6.04 2.50 -11.20
CA GLN A 23 6.45 2.77 -12.58
C GLN A 23 5.50 3.76 -13.27
N GLU A 24 4.19 3.66 -13.06
CA GLU A 24 3.22 4.63 -13.57
C GLU A 24 3.49 6.04 -13.04
N LEU A 25 3.75 6.17 -11.74
CA LEU A 25 4.05 7.47 -11.12
C LEU A 25 5.41 8.04 -11.57
N GLN A 26 6.39 7.18 -11.82
CA GLN A 26 7.66 7.57 -12.45
C GLN A 26 7.44 8.08 -13.87
N ASN A 27 6.64 7.36 -14.66
CA ASN A 27 6.30 7.73 -16.05
C ASN A 27 5.50 9.03 -16.12
N MET A 28 4.69 9.32 -15.10
CA MET A 28 3.97 10.57 -14.94
C MET A 28 4.83 11.72 -14.39
N ASP A 29 6.13 11.50 -14.16
CA ASP A 29 7.05 12.45 -13.53
C ASP A 29 6.57 12.95 -12.15
N MET A 30 5.66 12.20 -11.52
CA MET A 30 5.08 12.53 -10.22
C MET A 30 5.97 12.07 -9.07
N LEU A 31 6.73 10.99 -9.28
CA LEU A 31 7.44 10.32 -8.20
C LEU A 31 8.67 9.57 -8.69
N HIS A 32 9.85 10.04 -8.29
CA HIS A 32 11.13 9.36 -8.59
C HIS A 32 11.82 8.81 -7.35
N GLU A 33 11.42 9.30 -6.17
CA GLU A 33 12.05 8.96 -4.90
C GLU A 33 11.32 7.81 -4.21
N ARG A 34 12.06 6.75 -3.89
CA ARG A 34 11.51 5.62 -3.16
C ARG A 34 11.03 5.98 -1.75
N LYS A 35 11.67 6.95 -1.08
CA LYS A 35 11.16 7.48 0.20
C LYS A 35 9.77 8.09 0.07
N LYS A 36 9.54 8.93 -0.95
CA LYS A 36 8.19 9.48 -1.20
C LYS A 36 7.21 8.38 -1.57
N TRP A 37 7.63 7.35 -2.31
CA TRP A 37 6.79 6.20 -2.60
C TRP A 37 6.33 5.49 -1.33
N ASP A 38 7.25 5.22 -0.41
CA ASP A 38 6.97 4.60 0.87
C ASP A 38 6.03 5.46 1.73
N GLU A 39 6.19 6.78 1.73
CA GLU A 39 5.25 7.70 2.39
C GLU A 39 3.84 7.66 1.78
N ILE A 40 3.74 7.64 0.45
CA ILE A 40 2.45 7.53 -0.26
C ILE A 40 1.80 6.18 0.07
N GLN A 41 2.57 5.10 0.05
CA GLN A 41 2.11 3.76 0.41
C GLN A 41 1.54 3.74 1.83
N ILE A 42 2.23 4.33 2.81
CA ILE A 42 1.73 4.46 4.19
C ILE A 42 0.42 5.23 4.22
N LYS A 43 0.38 6.43 3.63
CA LYS A 43 -0.84 7.26 3.62
C LYS A 43 -2.01 6.56 2.94
N PHE A 44 -1.74 5.80 1.89
CA PHE A 44 -2.73 5.01 1.17
C PHE A 44 -3.25 3.83 1.99
N LEU A 45 -2.35 3.09 2.63
CA LEU A 45 -2.70 2.02 3.56
C LEU A 45 -3.49 2.58 4.75
N GLU A 46 -3.13 3.72 5.31
CA GLU A 46 -3.83 4.36 6.43
C GLU A 46 -5.21 4.89 6.02
N SER A 47 -5.35 5.48 4.83
CA SER A 47 -6.63 5.97 4.33
C SER A 47 -7.60 4.86 3.93
N HIS A 48 -7.10 3.70 3.50
CA HIS A 48 -7.93 2.57 3.14
C HIS A 48 -8.47 1.83 4.38
N THR A 49 -9.79 1.67 4.46
CA THR A 49 -10.43 0.88 5.52
C THR A 49 -11.18 -0.29 4.91
N TYR A 50 -10.90 -1.51 5.36
CA TYR A 50 -11.66 -2.68 4.93
C TYR A 50 -13.09 -2.58 5.47
N HIS A 51 -14.09 -2.66 4.58
CA HIS A 51 -15.49 -2.59 5.01
C HIS A 51 -16.07 -3.97 5.39
N THR A 52 -15.55 -5.05 4.80
CA THR A 52 -16.07 -6.40 5.04
C THR A 52 -15.50 -7.03 6.31
N PRO A 53 -16.30 -7.78 7.08
CA PRO A 53 -15.84 -8.42 8.33
C PRO A 53 -14.72 -9.44 8.09
N PHE A 54 -14.73 -10.12 6.93
CA PHE A 54 -13.66 -11.03 6.54
C PHE A 54 -12.33 -10.29 6.33
N ALA A 55 -12.33 -9.20 5.55
CA ALA A 55 -11.10 -8.44 5.30
C ALA A 55 -10.60 -7.73 6.56
N LYS A 56 -11.49 -7.22 7.42
CA LYS A 56 -11.10 -6.69 8.75
C LYS A 56 -10.38 -7.74 9.59
N LYS A 57 -10.86 -8.99 9.63
CA LYS A 57 -10.24 -10.03 10.45
C LYS A 57 -8.91 -10.55 9.88
N HIS A 58 -8.81 -10.69 8.56
CA HIS A 58 -7.68 -11.37 7.93
C HIS A 58 -6.64 -10.42 7.29
N ARG A 59 -7.04 -9.20 6.92
CA ARG A 59 -6.21 -8.26 6.16
C ARG A 59 -5.83 -7.00 6.94
N GLN A 60 -6.66 -6.53 7.87
CA GLN A 60 -6.33 -5.42 8.77
C GLN A 60 -4.98 -5.63 9.50
N PRO A 61 -4.72 -6.76 10.20
CA PRO A 61 -3.46 -6.94 10.90
C PRO A 61 -2.24 -6.98 9.95
N LYS A 62 -2.40 -7.57 8.76
CA LYS A 62 -1.35 -7.57 7.72
C LYS A 62 -1.06 -6.17 7.19
N LYS A 63 -2.10 -5.35 7.03
CA LYS A 63 -2.00 -3.94 6.62
C LYS A 63 -1.19 -3.14 7.65
N GLU A 64 -1.53 -3.29 8.93
CA GLU A 64 -0.84 -2.61 10.03
C GLU A 64 0.63 -3.03 10.14
N GLN A 65 0.90 -4.32 9.99
CA GLN A 65 2.28 -4.82 9.95
C GLN A 65 3.06 -4.21 8.78
N ARG A 66 2.51 -4.19 7.56
CA ARG A 66 3.13 -3.54 6.39
C ARG A 66 3.39 -2.05 6.62
N ILE A 67 2.42 -1.31 7.18
CA ILE A 67 2.63 0.11 7.51
C ILE A 67 3.83 0.28 8.44
N LYS A 68 3.94 -0.57 9.46
CA LYS A 68 5.06 -0.52 10.41
C LYS A 68 6.39 -0.82 9.73
N GLU A 69 6.47 -1.87 8.93
CA GLU A 69 7.68 -2.25 8.18
C GLU A 69 8.14 -1.13 7.23
N ILE A 70 7.21 -0.48 6.52
CA ILE A 70 7.54 0.64 5.63
C ILE A 70 7.99 1.87 6.44
N LYS A 71 7.33 2.17 7.57
CA LYS A 71 7.74 3.25 8.48
C LYS A 71 9.14 3.03 9.04
N GLU A 72 9.47 1.81 9.43
CA GLU A 72 10.80 1.44 9.92
C GLU A 72 11.87 1.63 8.84
N ARG A 73 11.57 1.29 7.57
CA ARG A 73 12.47 1.57 6.43
C ARG A 73 12.70 3.06 6.19
N LEU A 74 11.70 3.91 6.43
CA LEU A 74 11.83 5.36 6.27
C LEU A 74 12.66 6.02 7.38
N LEU A 75 12.59 5.47 8.59
CA LEU A 75 13.33 5.92 9.77
C LEU A 75 14.79 5.45 9.79
N GLY A 76 15.13 4.43 9.00
CA GLY A 76 16.47 3.86 8.83
C GLY A 76 17.37 4.58 7.84
#